data_AF-A0A7Y4GP68-F1
#
_entry.id   AF-A0A7Y4GP68-F1
#
_cell.length_a   1.000
_cell.length_b   1.000
_cell.length_c   1.000
_cell.angle_alpha   90.00
_cell.angle_beta   90.00
_cell.angle_gamma   90.00
#
_symmetry.space_group_name_H-M   'P 1'
#
loop_
_entity.id
_entity.type
_entity.pdbx_description
1 polymer ?
#
loop_
_entity_poly.entity_id
_entity_poly.type
_entity_poly.pdbx_seq_one_letter_code
_entity_poly.pdbx_strand_id
1 'polypeptide(L)'
;MAAEMKADSAKKEAAEKLREAAAETRQAWNYRMIGFGGPVQPSPTTAEAISGGFYYVEVKCRRCSTHSIIDLSAVNQVHRKPDTPIWKLEASLRCRHCSEALRGRRPAANIV
;
A
#
# COMPACT_ATOMS: atom_id res chain seq x y z
N MET A 1 34.99 -17.04 -1.52
CA MET A 1 34.01 -18.16 -1.65
C MET A 1 33.25 -18.46 -0.36
N ALA A 2 33.83 -19.07 0.68
CA ALA A 2 33.06 -19.47 1.89
C ALA A 2 32.49 -18.29 2.71
N ALA A 3 33.22 -17.17 2.83
CA ALA A 3 32.75 -15.98 3.53
C ALA A 3 31.61 -15.26 2.76
N GLU A 4 31.71 -15.22 1.43
CA GLU A 4 30.66 -14.64 0.57
C GLU A 4 29.37 -15.47 0.61
N MET A 5 29.50 -16.81 0.62
CA MET A 5 28.35 -17.72 0.71
C MET A 5 27.62 -17.58 2.06
N LYS A 6 28.36 -17.38 3.16
CA LYS A 6 27.77 -17.09 4.48
C LYS A 6 27.08 -15.72 4.51
N ALA A 7 27.69 -14.70 3.90
CA ALA A 7 27.09 -13.37 3.82
C ALA A 7 25.81 -13.37 2.97
N ASP A 8 25.77 -14.13 1.87
CA ASP A 8 24.58 -14.28 1.02
C ASP A 8 23.45 -15.04 1.74
N SER A 9 23.78 -16.12 2.46
CA SER A 9 22.82 -16.84 3.32
C SER A 9 22.20 -15.92 4.37
N ALA A 10 23.04 -15.18 5.11
CA ALA A 10 22.55 -14.28 6.16
C ALA A 10 21.63 -13.18 5.59
N LYS A 11 21.91 -12.67 4.39
CA LYS A 11 21.03 -11.70 3.71
C LYS A 11 19.69 -12.33 3.31
N LYS A 12 19.70 -13.56 2.81
CA LYS A 12 18.46 -14.28 2.44
C LYS A 12 17.59 -14.54 3.66
N GLU A 13 18.18 -15.03 4.74
CA GLU A 13 17.47 -15.28 6.00
C GLU A 13 16.89 -13.99 6.60
N ALA A 14 17.63 -12.87 6.55
CA ALA A 14 17.10 -11.58 6.97
C ALA A 14 15.92 -11.11 6.10
N ALA A 15 16.02 -11.28 4.78
CA ALA A 15 14.95 -10.91 3.85
C ALA A 15 13.69 -11.77 4.04
N GLU A 16 13.85 -13.06 4.35
CA GLU A 16 12.73 -13.97 4.65
C GLU A 16 11.98 -13.53 5.91
N LYS A 17 12.69 -13.27 7.01
CA LYS A 17 12.09 -12.76 8.25
C LYS A 17 11.36 -11.44 8.06
N LEU A 18 11.89 -10.54 7.22
CA LEU A 18 11.23 -9.29 6.88
C LEU A 18 9.94 -9.52 6.08
N ARG A 19 9.90 -10.50 5.17
CA ARG A 19 8.69 -10.87 4.44
C ARG A 19 7.64 -11.47 5.35
N GLU A 20 8.03 -12.34 6.29
CA GLU A 20 7.12 -12.93 7.27
C GLU A 20 6.50 -11.85 8.17
N ALA A 21 7.32 -10.97 8.75
CA ALA A 21 6.84 -9.85 9.56
C ALA A 21 5.91 -8.90 8.76
N ALA A 22 6.23 -8.66 7.49
CA ALA A 22 5.38 -7.89 6.59
C ALA A 22 4.03 -8.59 6.32
N ALA A 23 4.01 -9.91 6.20
CA ALA A 23 2.79 -10.70 6.02
C ALA A 23 1.87 -10.64 7.25
N GLU A 24 2.44 -10.70 8.47
CA GLU A 24 1.69 -10.53 9.71
C GLU A 24 1.11 -9.12 9.84
N THR A 25 1.95 -8.10 9.57
CA THR A 25 1.52 -6.69 9.53
C THR A 25 0.36 -6.50 8.55
N ARG A 26 0.43 -7.19 7.41
CA ARG A 26 -0.63 -7.24 6.41
C ARG A 26 -1.96 -7.75 6.99
N GLN A 27 -1.93 -8.90 7.66
CA GLN A 27 -3.13 -9.52 8.20
C GLN A 27 -3.74 -8.64 9.29
N ALA A 28 -2.92 -8.14 10.21
CA ALA A 28 -3.34 -7.24 11.27
C ALA A 28 -4.03 -5.98 10.71
N TRP A 29 -3.48 -5.40 9.64
CA TRP A 29 -4.07 -4.24 9.01
C TRP A 29 -5.40 -4.55 8.32
N ASN A 30 -5.52 -5.68 7.61
CA ASN A 30 -6.79 -6.12 7.03
C ASN A 30 -7.88 -6.34 8.08
N TYR A 31 -7.57 -7.01 9.20
CA TYR A 31 -8.54 -7.21 10.27
C TYR A 31 -9.02 -5.88 10.85
N ARG A 32 -8.12 -4.90 10.98
CA ARG A 32 -8.47 -3.55 11.40
C ARG A 32 -9.36 -2.85 10.38
N MET A 33 -9.02 -2.91 9.09
CA MET A 33 -9.84 -2.32 8.02
C MET A 33 -11.29 -2.83 8.07
N ILE A 34 -11.47 -4.15 8.21
CA ILE A 34 -12.80 -4.79 8.32
C ILE A 34 -13.52 -4.35 9.60
N GLY A 35 -12.81 -4.30 10.73
CA GLY A 35 -13.42 -4.01 12.04
C GLY A 35 -13.77 -2.54 12.28
N PHE A 36 -13.00 -1.59 11.74
CA PHE A 36 -13.15 -0.16 12.01
C PHE A 36 -13.67 0.66 10.83
N GLY A 37 -13.81 0.07 9.63
CA GLY A 37 -14.53 0.68 8.50
C GLY A 37 -13.82 1.86 7.81
N GLY A 38 -12.48 1.88 7.81
CA GLY A 38 -11.69 2.90 7.13
C GLY A 38 -10.18 2.65 7.26
N PRO A 39 -9.32 3.51 6.68
CA PRO A 39 -7.85 3.38 6.73
C PRO A 39 -7.33 3.44 8.18
N VAL A 40 -7.27 2.28 8.84
CA VAL A 40 -6.92 2.23 10.25
C VAL A 40 -5.44 2.47 10.44
N GLN A 41 -5.10 3.33 11.40
CA GLN A 41 -3.73 3.59 11.79
C GLN A 41 -3.25 2.60 12.86
N PRO A 42 -1.95 2.24 12.84
CA PRO A 42 -0.98 2.51 11.78
C PRO A 42 -1.23 1.65 10.54
N SER A 43 -1.08 2.23 9.34
CA SER A 43 -1.01 1.47 8.08
C SER A 43 0.43 1.05 7.80
N PRO A 44 0.65 -0.08 7.09
CA PRO A 44 1.97 -0.42 6.59
C PRO A 44 2.48 0.61 5.59
N THR A 45 3.80 0.62 5.38
CA THR A 45 4.45 1.31 4.26
C THR A 45 4.21 0.58 2.95
N THR A 46 4.35 1.28 1.82
CA THR A 46 4.23 0.67 0.49
C THR A 46 5.23 -0.48 0.32
N ALA A 47 6.46 -0.34 0.84
CA ALA A 47 7.48 -1.39 0.82
C ALA A 47 7.10 -2.64 1.61
N GLU A 48 6.62 -2.46 2.84
CA GLU A 48 6.17 -3.56 3.69
C GLU A 48 4.97 -4.26 3.06
N ALA A 49 4.01 -3.50 2.53
CA ALA A 49 2.85 -4.07 1.86
C ALA A 49 3.25 -4.91 0.64
N ILE A 50 4.11 -4.39 -0.24
CA ILE A 50 4.62 -5.14 -1.40
C ILE A 50 5.39 -6.39 -0.95
N SER A 51 6.21 -6.28 0.10
CA SER A 51 6.99 -7.40 0.65
C SER A 51 6.10 -8.47 1.29
N GLY A 52 4.98 -8.07 1.90
CA GLY A 52 3.93 -8.94 2.42
C GLY A 52 2.92 -9.42 1.37
N GLY A 53 3.14 -9.11 0.09
CA GLY A 53 2.31 -9.57 -1.03
C GLY A 53 1.00 -8.79 -1.23
N PHE A 54 0.88 -7.58 -0.69
CA PHE A 54 -0.14 -6.60 -1.08
C PHE A 54 0.38 -5.74 -2.23
N TYR A 55 0.05 -6.16 -3.44
CA TYR A 55 0.31 -5.36 -4.64
C TYR A 55 -0.83 -4.42 -4.97
N TYR A 56 -2.03 -4.69 -4.46
CA TYR A 56 -3.25 -3.98 -4.83
C TYR A 56 -3.99 -3.47 -3.61
N VAL A 57 -4.53 -2.27 -3.71
CA VAL A 57 -5.39 -1.65 -2.70
C VAL A 57 -6.66 -1.16 -3.36
N GLU A 58 -7.79 -1.47 -2.77
CA GLU A 58 -9.09 -0.97 -3.23
C GLU A 58 -9.32 0.43 -2.66
N VAL A 59 -9.83 1.32 -3.51
CA VAL A 59 -10.15 2.69 -3.15
C VAL A 59 -11.53 3.07 -3.64
N LYS A 60 -12.24 3.84 -2.84
CA LYS A 60 -13.57 4.36 -3.11
C LYS A 60 -13.56 5.87 -3.14
N CYS A 61 -14.04 6.46 -4.23
CA CYS A 61 -14.27 7.90 -4.32
C CYS A 61 -15.39 8.32 -3.37
N ARG A 62 -15.18 9.30 -2.48
CA ARG A 62 -16.23 9.77 -1.56
C ARG A 62 -17.38 10.50 -2.25
N ARG A 63 -17.18 10.97 -3.48
CA ARG A 63 -18.20 11.75 -4.22
C ARG A 63 -19.12 10.86 -5.05
N CYS A 64 -18.56 10.08 -5.96
CA CYS A 64 -19.34 9.26 -6.89
C CYS A 64 -19.44 7.79 -6.47
N SER A 65 -18.84 7.43 -5.33
CA SER A 65 -18.79 6.05 -4.82
C SER A 65 -18.18 5.03 -5.77
N THR A 66 -17.46 5.46 -6.80
CA THR A 66 -16.74 4.55 -7.70
C THR A 66 -15.61 3.86 -6.96
N HIS A 67 -15.58 2.54 -7.08
CA HIS A 67 -14.50 1.69 -6.61
C HIS A 67 -13.42 1.55 -7.69
N SER A 68 -12.16 1.50 -7.29
CA SER A 68 -11.03 1.29 -8.18
C SER A 68 -9.92 0.56 -7.45
N ILE A 69 -9.18 -0.26 -8.17
CA ILE A 69 -8.03 -0.98 -7.63
C ILE A 69 -6.77 -0.24 -8.06
N ILE A 70 -5.89 0.04 -7.11
CA ILE A 70 -4.60 0.70 -7.35
C ILE A 70 -3.49 -0.30 -7.15
N ASP A 71 -2.58 -0.37 -8.12
CA ASP A 71 -1.35 -1.14 -8.03
C ASP A 71 -0.27 -0.35 -7.29
N LEU A 72 0.08 -0.82 -6.09
CA LEU A 72 1.12 -0.26 -5.23
C LEU A 72 2.51 -0.37 -5.85
N SER A 73 2.78 -1.38 -6.69
CA SER A 73 4.07 -1.53 -7.37
C SER A 73 4.27 -0.42 -8.40
N ALA A 74 3.21 -0.06 -9.14
CA ALA A 74 3.22 1.07 -10.07
C ALA A 74 3.27 2.41 -9.32
N VAL A 75 2.58 2.55 -8.17
CA VAL A 75 2.64 3.76 -7.34
C VAL A 75 4.06 4.01 -6.81
N ASN A 76 4.77 2.97 -6.36
CA ASN A 76 6.16 3.07 -5.92
C ASN A 76 7.08 3.57 -7.05
N GLN A 77 6.82 3.14 -8.29
CA GLN A 77 7.59 3.54 -9.47
C GLN A 77 7.31 4.99 -9.91
N VAL A 78 6.04 5.42 -9.91
CA VAL A 78 5.62 6.72 -10.45
C VAL A 78 5.67 7.84 -9.41
N HIS A 79 5.45 7.53 -8.12
CA HIS A 79 5.18 8.52 -7.09
C HIS A 79 5.42 8.00 -5.66
N ARG A 80 6.69 7.81 -5.25
CA ARG A 80 7.28 8.12 -3.90
C ARG A 80 8.18 7.01 -3.33
N LYS A 81 9.04 7.46 -2.40
CA LYS A 81 9.90 6.66 -1.52
C LYS A 81 9.16 5.43 -0.96
N PRO A 82 9.84 4.27 -0.88
CA PRO A 82 9.25 3.01 -0.41
C PRO A 82 8.63 3.10 1.00
N ASP A 83 9.14 4.01 1.84
CA ASP A 83 8.71 4.23 3.23
C ASP A 83 7.42 5.05 3.38
N THR A 84 6.73 5.35 2.28
CA THR A 84 5.47 6.10 2.35
C THR A 84 4.38 5.19 2.91
N PRO A 85 3.70 5.56 4.02
CA PRO A 85 2.58 4.79 4.52
C PRO A 85 1.38 4.88 3.58
N ILE A 86 0.69 3.75 3.37
CA ILE A 86 -0.40 3.60 2.40
C ILE A 86 -1.52 4.63 2.63
N TRP A 87 -1.86 4.95 3.88
CA TRP A 87 -2.93 5.93 4.16
C TRP A 87 -2.66 7.32 3.55
N LYS A 88 -1.38 7.71 3.36
CA LYS A 88 -1.03 9.00 2.72
C LYS A 88 -1.32 9.01 1.22
N LEU A 89 -1.60 7.85 0.63
CA LEU A 89 -1.99 7.76 -0.77
C LEU A 89 -3.35 8.41 -1.00
N GLU A 90 -4.30 8.29 -0.08
CA GLU A 90 -5.66 8.85 -0.20
C GLU A 90 -5.69 10.32 -0.62
N ALA A 91 -4.84 11.15 0.00
CA ALA A 91 -4.75 12.58 -0.30
C ALA A 91 -4.22 12.88 -1.72
N SER A 92 -3.56 11.91 -2.34
CA SER A 92 -2.94 12.04 -3.67
C SER A 92 -3.83 11.48 -4.78
N LEU A 93 -4.85 10.70 -4.44
CA LEU A 93 -5.72 10.04 -5.40
C LEU A 93 -6.66 11.03 -6.10
N ARG A 94 -6.96 10.73 -7.36
CA ARG A 94 -7.92 11.46 -8.17
C ARG A 94 -8.88 10.49 -8.83
N CYS A 95 -10.17 10.69 -8.63
CA CYS A 95 -11.20 9.96 -9.35
C CYS A 95 -11.28 10.45 -10.79
N ARG A 96 -11.12 9.54 -11.77
CA ARG A 96 -11.17 9.86 -13.21
C ARG A 96 -12.49 10.53 -13.62
N HIS A 97 -13.61 9.92 -13.26
CA HIS A 97 -14.95 10.45 -13.56
C HIS A 97 -15.18 11.85 -12.99
N CYS A 98 -14.75 12.08 -11.75
CA CYS A 98 -14.91 13.38 -11.12
C CYS A 98 -13.90 14.40 -11.64
N SER A 99 -12.68 14.00 -12.02
CA SER A 99 -11.68 14.92 -12.55
C SER A 99 -12.10 15.51 -13.89
N GLU A 100 -12.76 14.71 -14.73
CA GLU A 100 -13.33 15.13 -16.01
C GLU A 100 -14.52 16.07 -15.78
N ALA A 101 -15.45 15.69 -14.90
CA ALA A 101 -16.65 16.48 -14.61
C ALA A 101 -16.36 17.81 -13.87
N LEU A 102 -15.30 17.88 -13.06
CA LEU A 102 -15.03 19.01 -12.16
C LEU A 102 -13.88 19.91 -12.60
N ARG A 103 -13.43 19.82 -13.86
CA ARG A 103 -12.33 20.63 -14.40
C ARG A 103 -11.09 20.64 -13.46
N GLY A 104 -10.70 19.47 -12.95
CA GLY A 104 -9.48 19.31 -12.17
C GLY A 104 -9.62 19.33 -10.63
N ARG A 105 -10.83 19.43 -10.06
CA ARG A 105 -11.00 19.22 -8.60
C ARG A 105 -10.73 17.77 -8.21
N ARG A 106 -10.13 17.58 -7.02
CA ARG A 106 -9.81 16.28 -6.43
C ARG A 106 -10.80 15.95 -5.32
N PRO A 107 -11.86 15.16 -5.58
CA PRO A 107 -12.67 14.65 -4.48
C PRO A 107 -11.82 13.70 -3.64
N ALA A 108 -12.04 13.73 -2.32
CA ALA A 108 -11.40 12.78 -1.42
C ALA A 108 -11.75 11.34 -1.81
N ALA A 109 -10.79 10.44 -1.67
CA ALA A 109 -10.96 9.00 -1.80
C ALA A 109 -10.59 8.33 -0.49
N ASN A 110 -11.22 7.21 -0.20
CA ASN A 110 -10.88 6.32 0.91
C ASN A 110 -10.31 5.04 0.37
N ILE A 111 -9.31 4.51 1.05
CA ILE A 111 -8.96 3.10 0.96
C ILE A 111 -10.05 2.32 1.70
N VAL A 112 -10.51 1.23 1.09
CA VAL A 112 -11.56 0.36 1.61
C VAL A 112 -11.06 -1.06 1.79
#